data_AF-A0A452QA53-F1
#
_entry.id   AF-A0A452QA53-F1
#
_cell.length_a   1.000
_cell.length_b   1.000
_cell.length_c   1.000
_cell.angle_alpha   90.00
_cell.angle_beta   90.00
_cell.angle_gamma   90.00
#
_symmetry.space_group_name_H-M   'P 1'
#
loop_
_entity.id
_entity.type
_entity.pdbx_description
1 polymer ?
#
loop_
_entity_poly.entity_id
_entity_poly.type
_entity_poly.pdbx_seq_one_letter_code
_entity_poly.pdbx_strand_id
1 'polypeptide(L)'
;MASVRIREAEEGDCGHILRLIRELAEYEKLSDQVKISEEALRADGFGENPSYRCLVAEVLPAPGEFKGISSKIIQKVAQVALDQGCSQFRLAVLDWNHRAVALYKALGAQDLTETEGWHAFRFEGEAMRKLAGK
;
A
#
# COMPACT_ATOMS: atom_id res chain seq x y z
N MET A 1 0.51 25.29 -8.46
CA MET A 1 0.21 23.98 -7.84
C MET A 1 1.52 23.42 -7.38
N ALA A 2 1.59 22.93 -6.15
CA ALA A 2 2.81 22.29 -5.71
C ALA A 2 3.06 21.02 -6.54
N SER A 3 4.31 20.78 -6.92
CA SER A 3 4.67 19.70 -7.83
C SER A 3 5.00 18.43 -7.03
N VAL A 4 4.48 17.29 -7.49
CA VAL A 4 4.72 15.99 -6.88
C VAL A 4 5.28 15.07 -7.94
N ARG A 5 6.39 14.41 -7.61
CA ARG A 5 7.01 13.37 -8.41
C ARG A 5 6.71 12.01 -7.79
N ILE A 6 6.09 11.11 -8.55
CA ILE A 6 5.97 9.70 -8.15
C ILE A 6 7.21 8.98 -8.68
N ARG A 7 7.95 8.32 -7.79
CA ARG A 7 9.15 7.54 -8.14
C ARG A 7 9.18 6.23 -7.36
N GLU A 8 10.00 5.30 -7.82
CA GLU A 8 10.35 4.13 -7.01
C GLU A 8 11.06 4.59 -5.74
N ALA A 9 10.76 3.91 -4.64
CA ALA A 9 11.48 4.10 -3.39
C ALA A 9 12.93 3.65 -3.56
N GLU A 10 13.83 4.31 -2.84
CA GLU A 10 15.22 3.93 -2.66
C GLU A 10 15.44 3.46 -1.21
N GLU A 11 16.53 2.75 -0.93
CA GLU A 11 16.80 2.22 0.42
C GLU A 11 16.80 3.34 1.50
N GLY A 12 17.23 4.54 1.12
CA GLY A 12 17.20 5.74 1.98
C GLY A 12 15.80 6.23 2.37
N ASP A 13 14.74 5.80 1.66
CA ASP A 13 13.36 6.20 1.96
C ASP A 13 12.73 5.36 3.09
N CYS A 14 13.37 4.28 3.55
CA CYS A 14 12.79 3.33 4.51
C CYS A 14 12.26 3.99 5.79
N GLY A 15 12.96 4.99 6.32
CA GLY A 15 12.50 5.72 7.52
C GLY A 15 11.21 6.51 7.26
N HIS A 16 11.08 7.14 6.09
CA HIS A 16 9.84 7.82 5.70
C HIS A 16 8.71 6.83 5.43
N ILE A 17 9.02 5.69 4.81
CA ILE A 17 8.05 4.62 4.55
C ILE A 17 7.52 4.07 5.88
N LEU A 18 8.39 3.75 6.84
CA LEU A 18 7.98 3.26 8.16
C LEU A 18 7.11 4.26 8.90
N ARG A 19 7.46 5.56 8.83
CA ARG A 19 6.64 6.63 9.41
C ARG A 19 5.24 6.64 8.81
N LEU A 20 5.11 6.61 7.48
CA LEU A 20 3.82 6.60 6.79
C LEU A 20 3.00 5.33 7.08
N ILE A 21 3.65 4.16 7.19
CA ILE A 21 2.98 2.91 7.59
C ILE A 21 2.37 3.07 8.99
N ARG A 22 3.11 3.67 9.94
CA ARG A 22 2.61 3.92 11.30
C ARG A 22 1.46 4.93 11.32
N GLU A 23 1.57 6.02 10.56
CA GLU A 23 0.51 7.03 10.43
C GLU A 23 -0.77 6.43 9.81
N LEU A 24 -0.63 5.55 8.80
CA LEU A 24 -1.76 4.84 8.22
C LEU A 24 -2.40 3.89 9.25
N ALA A 25 -1.59 3.10 9.97
CA ALA A 25 -2.10 2.19 10.98
C ALA A 25 -2.82 2.94 12.12
N GLU A 26 -2.36 4.13 12.50
CA GLU A 26 -3.06 4.99 13.45
C GLU A 26 -4.40 5.47 12.91
N TYR A 27 -4.43 5.93 11.66
CA TYR A 27 -5.67 6.31 10.97
C TYR A 27 -6.68 5.14 10.92
N GLU A 28 -6.18 3.92 10.74
CA GLU A 28 -6.99 2.71 10.69
C GLU A 28 -7.32 2.11 12.07
N LYS A 29 -6.80 2.69 13.16
CA LYS A 29 -6.92 2.18 14.54
C LYS A 29 -6.33 0.78 14.73
N LEU A 30 -5.24 0.48 14.02
CA LEU A 30 -4.53 -0.80 13.98
C LEU A 30 -3.03 -0.66 14.36
N SER A 31 -2.64 0.39 15.07
CA SER A 31 -1.23 0.67 15.39
C SER A 31 -0.51 -0.47 16.10
N ASP A 32 -1.22 -1.22 16.94
CA ASP A 32 -0.72 -2.40 17.67
C ASP A 32 -0.37 -3.58 16.75
N GLN A 33 -0.90 -3.60 15.52
CA GLN A 33 -0.60 -4.62 14.53
C GLN A 33 0.68 -4.32 13.72
N VAL A 34 1.27 -3.13 13.83
CA VAL A 34 2.50 -2.78 13.10
C VAL A 34 3.71 -3.43 13.77
N LYS A 35 4.18 -4.54 13.18
CA LYS A 35 5.35 -5.30 13.65
C LYS A 35 6.62 -5.06 12.83
N ILE A 36 6.51 -4.38 11.69
CA ILE A 36 7.62 -4.17 10.77
C ILE A 36 8.62 -3.12 11.31
N SER A 37 9.90 -3.33 11.04
CA SER A 37 10.98 -2.40 11.39
C SER A 37 11.60 -1.77 10.14
N GLU A 38 12.43 -0.73 10.33
CA GLU A 38 13.11 -0.06 9.23
C GLU A 38 14.17 -0.97 8.58
N GLU A 39 14.85 -1.77 9.40
CA GLU A 39 15.82 -2.78 8.98
C GLU A 39 15.14 -3.88 8.16
N ALA A 40 13.96 -4.33 8.59
CA ALA A 40 13.17 -5.30 7.84
C ALA A 40 12.73 -4.75 6.48
N LEU A 41 12.26 -3.48 6.42
CA LEU A 41 11.94 -2.82 5.15
C LEU A 41 13.14 -2.79 4.20
N ARG A 42 14.33 -2.43 4.71
CA ARG A 42 15.56 -2.45 3.90
C ARG A 42 15.85 -3.84 3.34
N ALA A 43 15.92 -4.84 4.22
CA ALA A 43 16.26 -6.20 3.86
C ALA A 43 15.26 -6.80 2.86
N ASP A 44 13.96 -6.63 3.12
CA ASP A 44 12.89 -7.27 2.34
C ASP A 44 12.60 -6.53 1.02
N GLY A 45 12.85 -5.22 0.95
CA GLY A 45 12.51 -4.38 -0.19
C GLY A 45 13.65 -4.09 -1.17
N PHE A 46 14.91 -4.22 -0.73
CA PHE A 46 16.08 -3.75 -1.48
C PHE A 46 17.22 -4.77 -1.62
N GLY A 47 16.99 -6.03 -1.20
CA GLY A 47 17.91 -7.14 -1.46
C GLY A 47 17.85 -7.65 -2.92
N GLU A 48 18.59 -8.74 -3.20
CA GLU A 48 18.65 -9.34 -4.55
C GLU A 48 17.29 -9.79 -5.09
N ASN A 49 16.42 -10.30 -4.22
CA ASN A 49 15.07 -10.77 -4.55
C ASN A 49 14.05 -10.10 -3.61
N PRO A 50 13.61 -8.86 -3.92
CA PRO A 50 12.77 -8.09 -3.02
C PRO A 50 11.35 -8.69 -2.94
N SER A 51 10.82 -8.78 -1.72
CA SER A 51 9.47 -9.28 -1.42
C SER A 51 8.38 -8.29 -1.78
N TYR A 52 8.71 -7.00 -1.85
CA TYR A 52 7.80 -5.95 -2.24
C TYR A 52 8.50 -4.88 -3.09
N ARG A 53 7.69 -4.08 -3.79
CA ARG A 53 8.12 -2.84 -4.45
C ARG A 53 7.37 -1.68 -3.79
N CYS A 54 8.00 -0.51 -3.68
CA CYS A 54 7.38 0.66 -3.09
C CYS A 54 7.50 1.87 -4.03
N LEU A 55 6.42 2.63 -4.13
CA LEU A 55 6.40 3.94 -4.79
C LEU A 55 6.28 5.02 -3.72
N VAL A 56 7.04 6.10 -3.87
CA VAL A 56 6.96 7.27 -3.01
C VAL A 56 6.53 8.50 -3.81
N ALA A 57 5.76 9.36 -3.15
CA ALA A 57 5.39 10.66 -3.66
C ALA A 57 6.34 11.71 -3.06
N GLU A 58 7.32 12.11 -3.85
CA GLU A 58 8.26 13.16 -3.47
C GLU A 58 7.64 14.54 -3.76
N VAL A 59 7.53 15.33 -2.71
CA VAL A 59 7.04 16.71 -2.75
C VAL A 59 8.18 17.62 -3.18
N LEU A 60 8.02 18.29 -4.32
CA LEU A 60 8.99 19.26 -4.80
C LEU A 60 8.69 20.66 -4.24
N PRO A 61 9.70 21.50 -3.98
CA PRO A 61 9.49 22.85 -3.46
C PRO A 61 8.71 23.69 -4.47
N ALA A 62 7.43 23.93 -4.21
CA ALA A 62 6.58 24.76 -5.03
C ALA A 62 5.39 25.31 -4.23
N PRO A 63 4.96 26.56 -4.48
CA PRO A 63 3.83 27.15 -3.78
C PRO A 63 2.49 26.48 -4.16
N GLY A 64 1.66 26.24 -3.13
CA GLY A 64 0.28 25.76 -3.24
C GLY A 64 0.01 24.45 -2.49
N GLU A 65 -1.27 24.04 -2.48
CA GLU A 65 -1.69 22.76 -1.89
C GLU A 65 -1.40 21.58 -2.83
N PHE A 66 -1.08 20.43 -2.23
CA PHE A 66 -0.96 19.16 -2.93
C PHE A 66 -2.33 18.50 -3.09
N LYS A 67 -2.72 18.17 -4.32
CA LYS A 67 -3.97 17.44 -4.62
C LYS A 67 -3.69 16.28 -5.57
N GLY A 68 -4.47 15.21 -5.44
CA GLY A 68 -4.44 14.07 -6.35
C GLY A 68 -3.24 13.11 -6.21
N ILE A 69 -2.51 13.15 -5.08
CA ILE A 69 -1.38 12.22 -4.85
C ILE A 69 -1.86 10.77 -4.93
N SER A 70 -2.95 10.41 -4.24
CA SER A 70 -3.48 9.05 -4.23
C SER A 70 -3.82 8.55 -5.64
N SER A 71 -4.49 9.37 -6.45
CA SER A 71 -4.83 9.01 -7.84
C SER A 71 -3.57 8.78 -8.69
N LYS A 72 -2.55 9.63 -8.55
CA LYS A 72 -1.27 9.46 -9.27
C LYS A 72 -0.52 8.19 -8.84
N ILE A 73 -0.54 7.85 -7.55
CA ILE A 73 0.06 6.61 -7.05
C ILE A 73 -0.65 5.39 -7.67
N ILE A 74 -1.99 5.36 -7.63
CA ILE A 74 -2.77 4.23 -8.16
C ILE A 74 -2.57 4.09 -9.67
N GLN A 75 -2.55 5.20 -10.41
CA GLN A 75 -2.25 5.21 -11.84
C GLN A 75 -0.86 4.64 -12.12
N LYS A 76 0.15 4.99 -11.32
CA LYS A 76 1.51 4.46 -11.48
C LYS A 76 1.57 2.96 -11.16
N VAL A 77 0.85 2.48 -10.15
CA VAL A 77 0.72 1.03 -9.86
C VAL A 77 0.08 0.29 -11.03
N ALA A 78 -1.01 0.83 -11.60
CA ALA A 78 -1.65 0.26 -12.76
C ALA A 78 -0.70 0.20 -13.97
N GLN A 79 0.09 1.26 -14.21
CA GLN A 79 1.11 1.26 -15.25
C GLN A 79 2.15 0.16 -15.04
N VAL A 80 2.69 0.02 -13.82
CA VAL A 80 3.66 -1.04 -13.48
C VAL A 80 3.08 -2.43 -13.72
N ALA A 81 1.81 -2.65 -13.36
CA ALA A 81 1.14 -3.92 -13.62
C ALA A 81 1.06 -4.21 -15.12
N LEU A 82 0.61 -3.25 -15.93
CA LEU A 82 0.50 -3.41 -17.38
C LEU A 82 1.85 -3.63 -18.05
N ASP A 83 2.90 -2.91 -17.63
CA ASP A 83 4.27 -3.05 -18.14
C ASP A 83 4.85 -4.46 -17.87
N GLN A 84 4.35 -5.13 -16.83
CA GLN A 84 4.72 -6.51 -16.48
C GLN A 84 3.80 -7.56 -17.13
N GLY A 85 2.84 -7.16 -17.96
CA GLY A 85 1.86 -8.06 -18.58
C GLY A 85 0.74 -8.50 -17.63
N CYS A 86 0.59 -7.86 -16.48
CA CYS A 86 -0.53 -8.09 -15.56
C CYS A 86 -1.76 -7.31 -16.04
N SER A 87 -2.94 -7.93 -15.94
CA SER A 87 -4.23 -7.32 -16.31
C SER A 87 -5.13 -7.01 -15.11
N GLN A 88 -4.68 -7.32 -13.89
CA GLN A 88 -5.46 -7.18 -12.68
C GLN A 88 -4.61 -6.61 -11.54
N PHE A 89 -5.19 -5.70 -10.77
CA PHE A 89 -4.64 -5.22 -9.51
C PHE A 89 -5.74 -5.34 -8.44
N ARG A 90 -5.38 -5.88 -7.27
CA ARG A 90 -6.30 -6.09 -6.14
C ARG A 90 -5.80 -5.33 -4.92
N LEU A 91 -6.75 -4.87 -4.13
CA LEU A 91 -6.53 -4.19 -2.86
C LEU A 91 -7.68 -4.52 -1.90
N ALA A 92 -7.49 -4.29 -0.61
CA ALA A 92 -8.54 -4.34 0.41
C ALA A 92 -8.84 -2.93 0.91
N VAL A 93 -10.10 -2.68 1.29
CA VAL A 93 -10.54 -1.42 1.89
C VAL A 93 -11.32 -1.73 3.16
N LEU A 94 -11.06 -1.00 4.24
CA LEU A 94 -11.84 -1.10 5.46
C LEU A 94 -13.26 -0.56 5.25
N ASP A 95 -14.24 -1.19 5.88
CA ASP A 95 -15.67 -0.93 5.71
C ASP A 95 -16.08 0.54 5.92
N TRP A 96 -15.45 1.22 6.89
CA TRP A 96 -15.71 2.61 7.24
C TRP A 96 -15.08 3.62 6.28
N ASN A 97 -14.15 3.20 5.41
CA ASN A 97 -13.44 4.10 4.51
C ASN A 97 -14.23 4.38 3.22
N HIS A 98 -15.44 4.92 3.38
CA HIS A 98 -16.35 5.23 2.28
C HIS A 98 -15.73 6.18 1.24
N ARG A 99 -14.77 7.03 1.65
CA ARG A 99 -14.05 7.92 0.74
C ARG A 99 -13.13 7.15 -0.22
N ALA A 100 -12.39 6.18 0.28
CA ALA A 100 -11.56 5.31 -0.57
C ALA A 100 -12.41 4.42 -1.47
N VAL A 101 -13.49 3.83 -0.92
CA VAL A 101 -14.45 3.02 -1.72
C VAL A 101 -15.00 3.83 -2.89
N ALA A 102 -15.49 5.05 -2.63
CA ALA A 102 -16.03 5.92 -3.68
C ALA A 102 -14.97 6.29 -4.74
N LEU A 103 -13.74 6.60 -4.31
CA LEU A 103 -12.63 6.88 -5.23
C LEU A 103 -12.32 5.68 -6.12
N TYR A 104 -12.19 4.48 -5.56
CA TYR A 104 -11.83 3.29 -6.34
C TYR A 104 -12.96 2.86 -7.29
N LYS A 105 -14.22 2.93 -6.85
CA LYS A 105 -15.38 2.71 -7.74
C LYS A 105 -15.39 3.71 -8.90
N ALA A 106 -15.10 4.99 -8.64
CA ALA A 106 -14.98 6.01 -9.69
C ALA A 106 -13.83 5.77 -10.68
N LEU A 107 -12.79 5.04 -10.26
CA LEU A 107 -11.67 4.59 -11.11
C LEU A 107 -11.95 3.25 -11.83
N GLY A 108 -13.13 2.65 -11.65
CA GLY A 108 -13.54 1.41 -12.29
C GLY A 108 -13.31 0.13 -11.47
N ALA A 109 -12.91 0.23 -10.20
CA ALA A 109 -12.80 -0.94 -9.33
C ALA A 109 -14.19 -1.47 -8.91
N GLN A 110 -14.27 -2.77 -8.67
CA GLN A 110 -15.45 -3.45 -8.12
C GLN A 110 -15.15 -3.93 -6.70
N ASP A 111 -16.16 -3.87 -5.83
CA ASP A 111 -16.06 -4.40 -4.47
C ASP A 111 -16.39 -5.90 -4.50
N LEU A 112 -15.35 -6.75 -4.41
CA LEU A 112 -15.48 -8.20 -4.49
C LEU A 112 -16.25 -8.81 -3.30
N THR A 113 -16.30 -8.12 -2.17
CA THR A 113 -17.11 -8.57 -1.01
C THR A 113 -18.58 -8.39 -1.35
N GLU A 114 -18.94 -7.22 -1.91
CA GLU A 114 -20.31 -6.87 -2.29
C GLU A 114 -20.80 -7.68 -3.51
N THR A 115 -19.96 -7.83 -4.53
CA THR A 115 -20.37 -8.42 -5.82
C THR A 115 -20.28 -9.94 -5.85
N GLU A 116 -19.30 -10.52 -5.15
CA GLU A 116 -18.97 -11.96 -5.24
C GLU A 116 -19.02 -12.68 -3.89
N GLY A 117 -19.12 -11.96 -2.77
CA GLY A 117 -19.17 -12.57 -1.43
C GLY A 117 -17.82 -13.08 -0.93
N TRP A 118 -16.70 -12.57 -1.45
CA TRP A 118 -15.37 -12.94 -0.94
C TRP A 118 -15.13 -12.40 0.48
N HIS A 119 -14.59 -13.25 1.35
CA HIS A 119 -14.16 -12.88 2.70
C HIS A 119 -12.65 -13.04 2.86
N ALA A 120 -12.00 -12.08 3.51
CA ALA A 120 -10.57 -12.15 3.83
C ALA A 120 -10.33 -12.97 5.11
N PHE A 121 -9.56 -14.06 5.03
CA PHE A 121 -9.13 -14.87 6.16
C PHE A 121 -7.62 -14.73 6.37
N ARG A 122 -7.16 -14.71 7.63
CA ARG A 122 -5.75 -14.60 8.02
C ARG A 122 -5.40 -15.64 9.06
N PHE A 123 -4.30 -16.38 8.84
CA PHE A 123 -3.69 -17.24 9.84
C PHE A 123 -2.57 -16.49 10.56
N GLU A 124 -2.79 -16.16 11.83
CA GLU A 124 -1.77 -15.52 12.66
C GLU A 124 -0.67 -16.50 13.08
N GLY A 125 0.45 -15.96 13.58
CA GLY A 125 1.66 -16.74 13.88
C GLY A 125 1.44 -17.97 14.77
N GLU A 126 0.57 -17.91 15.78
CA GLU A 126 0.24 -19.07 16.61
C GLU A 126 -0.54 -20.14 15.84
N ALA A 127 -1.54 -19.74 15.07
CA ALA A 127 -2.32 -20.67 14.24
C ALA A 127 -1.43 -21.34 13.19
N MET A 128 -0.51 -20.59 12.57
CA MET A 128 0.48 -21.14 11.63
C MET A 128 1.43 -22.14 12.30
N ARG A 129 1.95 -21.82 13.50
CA ARG A 129 2.83 -22.75 14.25
C ARG A 129 2.11 -24.06 14.56
N LYS A 130 0.89 -23.98 15.09
CA LYS A 130 0.05 -25.14 15.37
C LYS A 130 -0.20 -26.00 14.11
N LEU A 131 -0.54 -25.36 12.98
CA LEU A 131 -0.76 -26.07 11.71
C LEU A 131 0.51 -26.76 11.20
N ALA A 132 1.67 -26.15 11.41
CA ALA A 132 2.96 -26.72 11.03
C ALA A 132 3.50 -27.77 12.02
N GLY A 133 2.78 -28.06 13.11
CA GLY A 133 3.24 -28.97 14.18
C GLY A 133 4.43 -28.42 14.97
N LYS A 134 4.55 -27.10 15.08
CA LYS A 134 5.62 -26.38 15.79
C LYS A 134 5.12 -25.71 17.07
#